data_AF-A0AB39W5Q4-F1
#
_entry.id   AF-A0AB39W5Q4-F1
#
_cell.length_a   1.000
_cell.length_b   1.000
_cell.length_c   1.000
_cell.angle_alpha   90.00
_cell.angle_beta   90.00
_cell.angle_gamma   90.00
#
_symmetry.space_group_name_H-M   'P 1'
#
loop_
_entity.id
_entity.type
_entity.pdbx_description
1 polymer ?
#
loop_
_entity_poly.entity_id
_entity_poly.type
_entity_poly.pdbx_seq_one_letter_code
_entity_poly.pdbx_strand_id
1 'polypeptide(L)' 'MNKWPFFLVLALAMQSCVAVKEYDKLYINDPDMKLAAKPAEKYETTFQVYREAAAGANGGKTGGGCGCN' A
#
# COMPACT_ATOMS: atom_id res chain seq x y z
N MET A 1 -0.17 -36.28 -13.67
CA MET A 1 0.22 -34.88 -13.93
C MET A 1 1.03 -34.39 -12.76
N ASN A 2 2.35 -34.26 -12.92
CA ASN A 2 3.26 -33.94 -11.83
C ASN A 2 3.19 -32.43 -11.56
N LYS A 3 2.73 -32.06 -10.36
CA LYS A 3 2.48 -30.65 -9.97
C LYS A 3 3.73 -29.93 -9.46
N TRP A 4 4.84 -30.65 -9.34
CA TRP A 4 6.12 -30.15 -8.82
C TRP A 4 6.71 -28.94 -9.58
N PRO A 5 6.71 -28.87 -10.94
CA PRO A 5 7.24 -27.69 -11.62
C PRO A 5 6.47 -26.41 -11.26
N PHE A 6 5.17 -26.49 -10.98
CA PHE A 6 4.37 -25.34 -10.53
C PHE A 6 4.84 -24.81 -9.16
N PHE A 7 5.11 -25.71 -8.21
CA PHE A 7 5.63 -25.34 -6.90
C PHE A 7 7.04 -24.72 -6.98
N LEU A 8 7.87 -25.18 -7.91
CA LEU A 8 9.22 -24.63 -8.10
C LEU A 8 9.19 -23.21 -8.67
N VAL A 9 8.32 -22.94 -9.63
CA VAL A 9 8.12 -21.59 -10.19
C VAL A 9 7.59 -20.63 -9.11
N LEU A 10 6.65 -21.07 -8.28
CA LEU A 10 6.10 -20.25 -7.20
C LEU A 10 7.15 -19.87 -6.15
N ALA A 11 8.08 -20.79 -5.83
CA ALA A 11 9.17 -20.53 -4.89
C ALA A 11 10.22 -19.54 -5.45
N LEU A 12 10.42 -19.50 -6.77
CA LEU A 12 11.32 -18.51 -7.39
C LEU A 12 10.73 -17.09 -7.37
N ALA A 13 9.42 -16.94 -7.50
CA ALA A 13 8.77 -15.64 -7.54
C ALA A 13 8.85 -14.85 -6.21
N MET A 14 9.06 -15.51 -5.07
CA MET A 14 9.08 -14.87 -3.76
C MET A 14 10.46 -14.31 -3.34
N GLN A 15 11.49 -14.43 -4.19
CA GLN A 15 12.88 -14.12 -3.84
C GLN A 15 13.27 -12.64 -4.04
N SER A 16 12.35 -11.77 -4.46
CA SER A 16 12.66 -10.38 -4.85
C SER A 16 12.77 -9.39 -3.69
N CYS A 17 12.47 -9.77 -2.45
CA CYS A 17 12.54 -8.87 -1.30
C CYS A 17 13.99 -8.59 -0.89
N VAL A 18 14.37 -7.31 -0.79
CA VAL A 18 15.70 -6.85 -0.39
C VAL A 18 15.58 -5.98 0.86
N ALA A 19 16.53 -6.12 1.80
CA ALA A 19 16.59 -5.27 2.98
C ALA A 19 16.97 -3.82 2.60
N VAL A 20 16.17 -2.87 3.06
CA VAL A 20 16.44 -1.42 2.89
C VAL A 20 17.56 -1.01 3.83
N LYS A 21 18.56 -0.29 3.31
CA LYS A 21 19.69 0.22 4.09
C LYS A 21 19.21 1.23 5.13
N GLU A 22 19.82 1.23 6.31
CA GLU A 22 19.43 2.11 7.43
C GLU A 22 19.25 3.58 7.05
N TYR A 23 20.13 4.13 6.23
CA TYR A 23 20.05 5.54 5.82
C TYR A 23 18.89 5.82 4.84
N ASP A 24 18.52 4.84 4.02
CA ASP A 24 17.40 4.97 3.07
C ASP A 24 16.04 4.93 3.79
N LYS A 25 16.01 4.40 5.02
CA LYS A 25 14.80 4.42 5.87
C LYS A 25 14.38 5.85 6.22
N LEU A 26 15.27 6.84 6.15
CA LEU A 26 14.89 8.24 6.35
C LEU A 26 13.83 8.69 5.34
N TYR A 27 13.99 8.33 4.07
CA TYR A 27 13.08 8.72 2.99
C TYR A 27 11.73 7.98 3.10
N ILE A 28 11.74 6.72 3.52
CA ILE A 28 10.50 5.95 3.74
C ILE A 28 9.72 6.49 4.94
N ASN A 29 10.42 6.93 5.98
CA ASN A 29 9.80 7.53 7.17
C ASN A 29 9.50 9.03 7.01
N ASP A 30 9.63 9.57 5.80
CA ASP A 30 9.25 10.95 5.52
C ASP A 30 7.74 11.11 5.77
N PRO A 31 7.30 12.14 6.53
CA PRO A 31 5.89 12.38 6.81
C PRO A 31 5.04 12.56 5.54
N ASP A 32 5.63 13.01 4.43
CA ASP A 32 4.95 13.13 3.15
C ASP A 32 4.77 11.78 2.42
N MET A 33 5.56 10.75 2.77
CA MET A 33 5.41 9.38 2.24
C MET A 33 4.38 8.55 2.99
N LYS A 34 3.73 9.11 4.02
CA LYS A 34 2.67 8.42 4.75
C LYS A 34 1.46 8.20 3.84
N LEU A 35 1.08 6.93 3.62
CA LEU A 35 -0.13 6.55 2.86
C LEU A 35 -1.42 6.82 3.64
N ALA A 36 -1.65 8.08 4.00
CA ALA A 36 -2.86 8.55 4.64
C ALA A 36 -3.14 9.98 4.19
N ALA A 37 -4.41 10.32 4.02
CA ALA A 37 -4.82 11.68 3.72
C ALA A 37 -4.35 12.64 4.83
N LYS A 38 -3.82 13.80 4.44
CA LYS A 38 -3.48 14.86 5.38
C LYS A 38 -4.76 15.40 6.00
N PRO A 39 -4.74 15.86 7.27
CA PRO A 39 -5.93 16.42 7.91
C PRO A 39 -6.58 17.57 7.12
N ALA A 40 -5.77 18.36 6.40
CA ALA A 40 -6.23 19.46 5.56
C ALA A 40 -7.04 18.98 4.32
N GLU A 41 -6.78 17.76 3.84
CA GLU A 41 -7.42 17.18 2.64
C GLU A 41 -8.79 16.54 2.95
N LYS A 42 -9.24 16.61 4.22
CA LYS A 42 -10.52 16.02 4.66
C LYS A 42 -11.72 16.55 3.87
N TYR A 43 -11.73 17.84 3.53
CA TYR A 43 -12.84 18.44 2.80
C TYR A 43 -12.89 18.00 1.33
N GLU A 44 -11.74 17.92 0.68
CA GLU A 44 -11.62 17.46 -0.70
C GLU A 44 -12.02 15.98 -0.82
N THR A 45 -11.49 15.14 0.07
CA THR A 45 -11.85 13.72 0.14
C THR A 45 -13.34 13.53 0.42
N THR A 46 -13.94 14.35 1.30
CA THR A 46 -15.40 14.30 1.55
C THR A 46 -16.20 14.64 0.29
N PHE A 47 -15.77 15.65 -0.48
CA PHE A 47 -16.40 15.99 -1.76
C PHE A 47 -16.32 14.85 -2.79
N GLN A 48 -15.14 14.24 -2.93
CA GLN A 48 -14.92 13.11 -3.85
C GLN A 48 -15.75 11.89 -3.45
N VAL A 49 -15.79 11.56 -2.14
CA VAL A 49 -16.61 10.46 -1.61
C VAL A 49 -18.10 10.71 -1.89
N TYR A 50 -18.58 11.92 -1.65
CA TYR A 50 -19.99 12.26 -1.88
C TYR A 50 -20.37 12.18 -3.37
N ARG A 51 -19.49 12.64 -4.26
CA ARG A 51 -19.74 12.68 -5.71
C ARG A 51 -19.55 11.33 -6.40
N GLU A 52 -18.51 10.59 -6.04
CA GLU A 52 -18.04 9.41 -6.78
C GLU A 52 -18.20 8.10 -6.02
N ALA A 53 -18.72 8.14 -4.79
CA ALA A 53 -18.73 6.98 -3.88
C ALA A 53 -17.32 6.37 -3.72
N ALA A 54 -16.28 7.20 -3.78
CA ALA A 54 -14.90 6.76 -3.66
C ALA A 54 -14.67 6.06 -2.31
N ALA A 55 -14.27 4.79 -2.34
CA ALA A 55 -13.98 3.99 -1.15
C ALA A 55 -12.60 3.34 -1.30
N GLY A 56 -11.59 3.84 -0.57
CA GLY A 56 -10.27 3.19 -0.51
C GLY A 56 -9.08 4.11 -0.24
N ALA A 57 -7.92 3.48 -0.02
CA ALA A 57 -6.54 4.02 -0.01
C ALA A 57 -6.13 5.10 1.03
N ASN A 58 -7.02 5.58 1.89
CA ASN A 58 -6.70 6.69 2.81
C ASN A 58 -6.24 6.27 4.22
N GLY A 59 -6.08 4.96 4.48
CA GLY A 59 -5.64 4.44 5.78
C GLY A 59 -6.60 4.67 6.96
N GLY A 60 -7.83 5.12 6.69
CA GLY A 60 -8.86 5.42 7.69
C GLY A 60 -10.08 4.48 7.64
N LYS A 61 -10.96 4.55 8.65
CA LYS A 61 -12.14 3.66 8.79
C LYS A 61 -13.13 3.71 7.62
N THR A 62 -13.16 4.80 6.87
CA THR A 62 -14.05 5.00 5.71
C THR A 62 -13.42 4.60 4.36
N GLY A 63 -12.15 4.21 4.34
CA GLY A 63 -11.40 3.91 3.12
C GLY A 63 -10.37 2.81 3.34
N GLY A 64 -10.81 1.67 3.89
CA GLY A 64 -9.98 0.49 4.12
C GLY A 64 -9.49 -0.10 2.81
N GLY A 65 -8.32 0.35 2.36
CA GLY A 65 -7.56 -0.35 1.34
C GLY A 65 -7.03 -1.67 1.90
N CYS A 66 -6.93 -2.68 1.02
CA CYS A 66 -6.05 -3.84 1.20
C CYS A 66 -4.63 -3.30 1.40
N GLY A 67 -4.25 -3.06 2.65
CA GLY A 67 -2.94 -2.54 3.01
C GLY A 67 -1.88 -3.57 2.68
N CYS A 68 -1.36 -3.52 1.46
CA CYS A 68 -0.10 -4.16 1.13
C CYS A 68 1.02 -3.23 1.58
N ASN A 69 1.51 -3.46 2.80
CA ASN A 69 2.90 -3.21 3.13
C ASN A 69 3.68 -4.48 2.76
#